data_AF-A0A3S1BD45-F1
#
_entry.id   AF-A0A3S1BD45-F1
#
_cell.length_a   1.000
_cell.length_b   1.000
_cell.length_c   1.000
_cell.angle_alpha   90.00
_cell.angle_beta   90.00
_cell.angle_gamma   90.00
#
_symmetry.space_group_name_H-M   'P 1'
#
loop_
_entity.id
_entity.type
_entity.pdbx_description
1 polymer ?
#
loop_
_entity_poly.entity_id
_entity_poly.type
_entity_poly.pdbx_seq_one_letter_code
_entity_poly.pdbx_strand_id
1 'polypeptide(L)' 'MTQTMGAVYTKIKLTNAIDEALISRGLLAPSLLRTCEFDALVDTGSTYLVISP' A
#
# COMPACT_ATOMS: atom_id res chain seq x y z
N MET A 1 -17.51 -25.76 -0.40
CA MET A 1 -17.25 -24.31 -0.44
C MET A 1 -15.89 -24.11 -1.04
N THR A 2 -15.81 -23.82 -2.34
CA THR A 2 -14.54 -23.60 -3.04
C THR A 2 -14.14 -22.15 -2.77
N GLN A 3 -13.13 -21.94 -1.93
CA GLN A 3 -12.58 -20.61 -1.72
C GLN A 3 -11.71 -20.28 -2.94
N THR A 4 -12.20 -19.38 -3.79
CA THR A 4 -11.42 -18.82 -4.89
C THR A 4 -10.37 -17.90 -4.29
N MET A 5 -9.14 -18.38 -4.07
CA MET A 5 -8.04 -17.52 -3.64
C MET A 5 -7.57 -16.70 -4.86
N GLY A 6 -8.35 -15.67 -5.22
CA GLY A 6 -8.02 -14.67 -6.23
C GLY A 6 -7.15 -13.54 -5.67
N ALA A 7 -6.60 -12.72 -6.56
CA ALA A 7 -5.78 -11.56 -6.22
C ALA A 7 -6.44 -10.71 -5.11
N VAL A 8 -5.75 -10.57 -3.97
CA VAL A 8 -6.26 -9.81 -2.81
C VAL A 8 -5.77 -8.38 -2.93
N TYR A 9 -6.70 -7.43 -3.04
CA TYR A 9 -6.39 -6.01 -3.01
C TYR A 9 -6.82 -5.41 -1.67
N THR A 10 -6.03 -4.47 -1.15
CA THR A 10 -6.33 -3.75 0.09
C THR A 10 -6.10 -2.25 -0.07
N LYS A 11 -6.90 -1.44 0.62
CA LYS A 11 -6.67 0.01 0.69
C LYS A 11 -5.41 0.30 1.47
N ILE A 12 -4.50 1.04 0.86
CA ILE A 12 -3.29 1.55 1.49
C ILE A 12 -3.21 3.06 1.36
N LYS A 13 -2.46 3.67 2.28
CA LYS A 13 -2.07 5.07 2.24
C LYS A 13 -0.56 5.13 2.08
N LEU A 14 -0.07 5.69 0.98
CA LEU A 14 1.35 6.00 0.84
C LEU A 14 1.60 7.41 1.37
N THR A 15 2.65 7.55 2.16
CA THR A 15 3.22 8.82 2.60
C THR A 15 4.45 9.15 1.78
N ASN A 16 4.64 10.42 1.46
CA ASN A 16 5.87 10.84 0.80
C ASN A 16 7.05 10.78 1.79
N ALA A 17 7.99 9.88 1.55
CA ALA A 17 9.13 9.66 2.44
C ALA A 17 10.06 10.88 2.59
N ILE A 18 10.19 11.72 1.55
CA ILE A 18 10.98 12.95 1.63
C ILE A 18 10.29 13.95 2.56
N ASP A 19 8.97 14.09 2.44
CA ASP A 19 8.19 14.97 3.32
C ASP A 19 8.29 14.50 4.79
N GLU A 20 8.18 13.20 5.05
CA GLU A 20 8.38 12.64 6.40
C GLU A 20 9.78 12.97 6.94
N ALA A 21 10.82 12.83 6.11
CA ALA A 21 12.19 13.19 6.48
C ALA A 21 12.33 14.69 6.76
N LEU A 22 11.71 15.56 5.96
CA LEU A 22 11.74 17.01 6.18
C LEU A 22 10.97 17.42 7.45
N ILE A 23 9.83 16.80 7.73
CA ILE A 23 9.05 17.02 8.96
C ILE A 23 9.88 16.63 10.18
N SER A 24 10.53 15.46 10.15
CA SER A 24 11.37 15.01 11.27
C SER A 24 12.54 15.96 11.57
N ARG A 25 12.97 16.74 10.57
CA ARG A 25 14.03 17.76 10.68
C ARG A 25 13.48 19.17 10.98
N GLY A 26 12.17 19.34 11.10
CA GLY A 26 11.52 20.64 11.30
C GLY A 26 11.53 21.56 10.07
N LEU A 27 11.79 21.02 8.89
CA LEU A 27 11.90 21.77 7.63
C LEU A 27 10.60 21.81 6.82
N LEU A 28 9.60 21.04 7.23
CA LEU A 28 8.27 21.00 6.62
C LEU A 28 7.20 20.92 7.71
N ALA A 29 6.14 21.71 7.57
CA ALA A 29 5.00 21.64 8.49
C ALA A 29 4.26 20.30 8.30
N PRO A 30 3.84 19.60 9.38
CA PRO A 30 3.12 18.33 9.26
C PRO A 30 1.84 18.39 8.42
N SER A 31 1.18 19.55 8.39
CA SER A 31 -0.03 19.80 7.58
C SER A 31 0.23 19.77 6.07
N LEU A 32 1.50 19.82 5.64
CA LEU A 32 1.91 19.78 4.24
C LEU A 32 2.39 18.38 3.81
N LEU A 33 2.29 17.37 4.67
CA LEU A 33 2.65 15.99 4.33
C LEU A 33 1.75 15.49 3.18
N ARG A 34 2.35 15.16 2.05
CA ARG A 34 1.61 14.59 0.92
C ARG A 34 1.36 13.12 1.15
N THR A 35 0.11 12.73 0.92
CA THR A 35 -0.35 11.34 1.03
C THR A 35 -1.32 11.02 -0.09
N CYS A 36 -1.41 9.76 -0.45
CA CYS A 36 -2.29 9.28 -1.51
C CYS A 36 -2.81 7.88 -1.16
N GLU A 37 -4.05 7.62 -1.55
CA GLU A 37 -4.74 6.36 -1.27
C GLU A 37 -4.91 5.54 -2.55
N PHE A 38 -4.74 4.22 -2.41
CA PHE A 38 -4.79 3.28 -3.53
C PHE A 38 -5.29 1.92 -3.05
N ASP A 39 -5.90 1.15 -3.95
CA ASP A 39 -6.06 -0.28 -3.75
C ASP A 39 -4.78 -0.99 -4.25
N ALA A 40 -3.99 -1.54 -3.33
CA ALA A 40 -2.74 -2.23 -3.64
C ALA A 40 -2.92 -3.75 -3.60
N LEU A 41 -2.26 -4.44 -4.54
CA LEU A 41 -2.19 -5.89 -4.56
C LEU A 41 -1.35 -6.38 -3.38
N VAL A 42 -1.93 -7.28 -2.58
CA VAL A 42 -1.21 -7.97 -1.52
C VAL A 42 -0.34 -9.04 -2.18
N ASP A 43 0.97 -8.80 -2.19
CA ASP A 43 1.91 -9.86 -2.46
C ASP A 43 1.86 -10.85 -1.28
N THR A 44 1.25 -12.01 -1.53
CA THR A 44 1.13 -13.09 -0.54
C THR A 44 2.35 -14.00 -0.53
N GLY A 45 3.34 -13.76 -1.40
CA GLY A 45 4.47 -14.66 -1.60
C GLY A 45 4.08 -16.04 -2.14
N SER A 46 2.84 -16.20 -2.62
CA SER A 46 2.35 -17.47 -3.14
C SER A 46 2.97 -17.76 -4.50
N THR A 47 3.80 -18.80 -4.58
CA THR A 47 4.41 -19.27 -5.83
C THR A 47 3.44 -20.07 -6.71
N TYR A 48 2.25 -20.39 -6.21
CA TYR A 48 1.26 -21.18 -6.95
C TYR A 48 0.25 -20.26 -7.65
N LEU A 49 0.17 -20.40 -8.97
CA LEU A 49 -0.87 -19.82 -9.81
C LEU A 49 -2.21 -20.48 -9.46
N VAL A 50 -3.11 -19.74 -8.81
CA VAL A 50 -4.49 -20.17 -8.64
C VAL A 50 -5.23 -19.87 -9.94
N ILE A 51 -5.37 -20.86 -10.81
CA ILE A 51 -6.28 -20.80 -11.96
C ILE A 51 -7.66 -21.24 -11.44
N SER A 52 -8.59 -20.30 -11.31
CA SER A 52 -10.00 -20.61 -11.11
C SER A 52 -10.61 -21.06 -12.45
N PRO A 53 -11.64 -21.93 -12.48
CA PRO A 53 -12.34 -22.33 -13.71
C PRO A 53 -12.88 -21.15 -14.51
#